data_AF-A0A8T0ERC9-F1
#
_entry.id   AF-A0A8T0ERC9-F1
#
_cell.length_a   1.000
_cell.length_b   1.000
_cell.length_c   1.000
_cell.angle_alpha   90.00
_cell.angle_beta   90.00
_cell.angle_gamma   90.00
#
_symmetry.space_group_name_H-M   'P 1'
#
loop_
_entity.id
_entity.type
_entity.pdbx_description
1 polymer ?
#
loop_
_entity_poly.entity_id
_entity_poly.type
_entity_poly.pdbx_seq_one_letter_code
_entity_poly.pdbx_strand_id
1 'polypeptide(L)'
;MNPSASDFLPYHITNAEDPALLPNLRKINESDETKEKCLEILRKDLKNVEDIEPCLEDDFLLRFLRVSKFNTSNAFQRVLKYYQQFDITLEALKKVSLPVQRAQSVKYIWISPRRLKNNSA
;
A
#
# COMPACT_ATOMS: atom_id res chain seq x y z
N MET A 1 -21.80 23.13 -4.88
CA MET A 1 -21.89 22.33 -6.12
C MET A 1 -22.03 20.88 -5.70
N ASN A 2 -23.09 20.18 -6.12
CA ASN A 2 -23.25 18.76 -5.82
C ASN A 2 -22.42 17.95 -6.84
N PRO A 3 -21.60 16.97 -6.40
CA PRO A 3 -20.84 16.15 -7.32
C PRO A 3 -21.77 15.34 -8.23
N SER A 4 -21.49 15.38 -9.53
CA SER A 4 -22.20 14.67 -10.58
C SER A 4 -21.83 13.18 -10.55
N ALA A 5 -22.72 12.28 -11.00
CA ALA A 5 -22.42 10.84 -11.11
C ALA A 5 -21.20 10.54 -12.01
N SER A 6 -20.84 11.47 -12.91
CA SER A 6 -19.61 11.43 -13.72
C SER A 6 -18.33 11.66 -12.91
N ASP A 7 -18.42 12.05 -11.64
CA ASP A 7 -17.27 12.41 -10.81
C ASP A 7 -16.64 11.23 -10.08
N PHE A 8 -17.19 10.04 -10.26
CA PHE A 8 -16.83 8.86 -9.51
C PHE A 8 -16.44 7.71 -10.44
N LEU A 9 -15.30 7.09 -10.16
CA LEU A 9 -14.84 5.92 -10.91
C LEU A 9 -15.37 4.63 -10.27
N PRO A 10 -15.73 3.62 -11.09
CA PRO A 10 -16.16 2.33 -10.57
C PRO A 10 -15.09 1.69 -9.68
N TYR A 11 -15.52 1.05 -8.59
CA TYR A 11 -14.62 0.40 -7.64
C TYR A 11 -13.88 -0.82 -8.22
N HIS A 12 -14.33 -1.36 -9.36
CA HIS A 12 -13.82 -2.61 -9.94
C HIS A 12 -12.41 -2.53 -10.54
N ILE A 13 -11.78 -1.35 -10.59
CA ILE A 13 -10.36 -1.25 -10.95
C ILE A 13 -9.54 -1.79 -9.76
N THR A 14 -9.30 -3.10 -9.78
CA THR A 14 -8.45 -3.82 -8.84
C THR A 14 -7.08 -4.15 -9.44
N ASN A 15 -6.96 -4.11 -10.78
CA ASN A 15 -5.71 -4.39 -11.47
C ASN A 15 -4.85 -3.12 -11.55
N ALA A 16 -3.60 -3.22 -11.12
CA ALA A 16 -2.61 -2.14 -11.21
C ALA A 16 -2.21 -1.81 -12.66
N GLU A 17 -2.46 -2.72 -13.60
CA GLU A 17 -2.15 -2.60 -15.03
C GLU A 17 -3.31 -1.99 -15.85
N ASP A 18 -4.39 -1.57 -15.19
CA ASP A 18 -5.51 -0.94 -15.86
C ASP A 18 -5.05 0.28 -16.68
N PRO A 19 -5.47 0.43 -17.95
CA PRO A 19 -5.11 1.57 -18.79
C PRO A 19 -5.37 2.95 -18.15
N ALA A 20 -6.39 3.06 -17.28
CA ALA A 20 -6.71 4.28 -16.55
C ALA A 20 -5.62 4.70 -15.53
N LEU A 21 -4.73 3.78 -15.15
CA LEU A 21 -3.64 4.00 -14.20
C LEU A 21 -2.30 4.28 -14.88
N LEU A 22 -2.16 4.09 -16.20
CA LEU A 22 -0.92 4.36 -16.95
C LEU A 22 -0.32 5.77 -16.68
N PRO A 23 -1.11 6.86 -16.60
CA PRO A 23 -0.56 8.18 -16.26
C PRO A 23 0.08 8.22 -14.87
N ASN A 24 -0.42 7.42 -13.92
CA ASN A 24 0.13 7.35 -12.57
C ASN A 24 1.42 6.54 -12.54
N LEU A 25 1.52 5.45 -13.31
CA LEU A 25 2.75 4.65 -13.43
C LEU A 25 3.93 5.50 -13.93
N ARG A 26 3.69 6.36 -14.93
CA ARG A 26 4.70 7.31 -15.42
C ARG A 26 5.14 8.33 -14.36
N LYS A 27 4.21 8.85 -13.56
CA LYS A 27 4.51 9.84 -12.50
C LYS A 27 5.40 9.27 -11.39
N ILE A 28 5.38 7.95 -11.19
CA ILE A 28 6.16 7.28 -10.16
C ILE A 28 7.37 6.52 -10.74
N ASN A 29 7.62 6.62 -12.05
CA ASN A 29 8.67 5.92 -12.78
C ASN A 29 8.59 4.39 -12.65
N GLU A 30 7.38 3.82 -12.72
CA GLU A 30 7.17 2.38 -12.69
C GLU A 30 7.23 1.79 -14.11
N SER A 31 8.30 1.05 -14.39
CA SER A 31 8.50 0.13 -15.52
C SER A 31 8.95 -1.25 -15.02
N ASP A 32 8.89 -2.28 -15.86
CA ASP A 32 9.35 -3.63 -15.52
C ASP A 32 10.83 -3.64 -15.08
N GLU A 33 11.69 -2.94 -15.82
CA GLU A 33 13.11 -2.78 -15.50
C GLU A 33 13.33 -2.10 -14.14
N THR A 34 12.61 -1.00 -13.86
CA THR A 34 12.73 -0.31 -12.57
C THR A 34 12.19 -1.14 -11.42
N LYS A 35 11.12 -1.93 -11.64
CA LYS A 35 10.54 -2.81 -10.64
C LYS A 35 11.56 -3.86 -10.21
N GLU A 36 12.11 -4.59 -11.17
CA GLU A 36 13.09 -5.64 -10.92
C GLU A 36 14.32 -5.09 -10.18
N LYS A 37 14.94 -4.03 -10.72
CA LYS A 37 16.13 -3.40 -10.14
C LYS A 37 15.88 -2.90 -8.70
N CYS A 38 14.80 -2.18 -8.47
CA CYS A 38 14.52 -1.61 -7.16
C CYS A 38 14.10 -2.67 -6.13
N LEU A 39 13.41 -3.73 -6.55
CA LEU A 39 13.09 -4.87 -5.69
C LEU A 39 14.37 -5.60 -5.25
N GLU A 40 15.30 -5.85 -6.16
CA GLU A 40 16.58 -6.49 -5.82
C GLU A 40 17.36 -5.68 -4.77
N ILE A 41 17.49 -4.37 -4.99
CA ILE A 41 18.17 -3.46 -4.05
C ILE A 41 17.47 -3.49 -2.68
N LEU A 42 16.15 -3.30 -2.66
CA LEU A 42 15.40 -3.25 -1.40
C LEU A 42 15.45 -4.57 -0.64
N ARG A 43 15.37 -5.71 -1.33
CA ARG A 43 15.53 -7.03 -0.70
C ARG A 43 16.92 -7.20 -0.11
N LYS A 44 17.97 -6.77 -0.84
CA LYS A 44 19.35 -6.84 -0.35
C LYS A 44 19.51 -6.01 0.93
N ASP A 45 19.00 -4.78 0.92
CA ASP A 45 19.08 -3.89 2.09
C ASP A 45 18.34 -4.48 3.30
N LEU A 46 17.14 -5.01 3.10
CA LEU A 46 16.34 -5.63 4.17
C LEU A 46 16.98 -6.90 4.75
N LYS A 47 17.64 -7.72 3.93
CA LYS A 47 18.35 -8.92 4.41
C LYS A 47 19.52 -8.60 5.34
N ASN A 48 20.06 -7.38 5.29
CA ASN A 48 21.16 -6.96 6.15
C ASN A 48 20.67 -6.33 7.46
N VAL A 49 19.36 -6.24 7.68
CA VAL A 49 18.81 -5.67 8.91
C VAL A 49 18.78 -6.75 9.98
N GLU A 50 19.49 -6.48 11.06
CA GLU A 50 19.39 -7.25 12.31
C GLU A 50 18.15 -6.73 13.08
N ASP A 51 17.47 -7.58 13.84
CA ASP A 51 16.26 -7.32 14.67
C ASP A 51 14.88 -7.49 14.03
N ILE A 52 14.76 -7.64 12.71
CA ILE A 52 13.47 -7.92 12.07
C ILE A 52 13.56 -9.13 11.14
N GLU A 53 12.45 -9.86 10.98
CA GLU A 53 12.27 -10.85 9.92
C GLU A 53 11.44 -10.18 8.80
N PRO A 54 12.08 -9.59 7.77
CA PRO A 54 11.37 -8.81 6.78
C PRO A 54 10.65 -9.72 5.77
N CYS A 55 9.38 -9.45 5.50
CA CYS A 55 8.69 -9.97 4.32
C CYS A 55 9.36 -9.47 3.03
N LEU A 56 9.79 -10.41 2.18
CA LEU A 56 10.51 -10.13 0.92
C LEU A 56 9.66 -10.36 -0.34
N GLU A 57 8.36 -10.60 -0.19
CA GLU A 57 7.43 -10.79 -1.30
C GLU A 57 7.24 -9.51 -2.13
N ASP A 58 7.20 -9.66 -3.44
CA ASP A 58 7.16 -8.57 -4.43
C ASP A 58 5.96 -7.67 -4.19
N ASP A 59 4.77 -8.24 -4.04
CA ASP A 59 3.52 -7.50 -3.84
C ASP A 59 3.53 -6.67 -2.55
N PHE A 60 4.25 -7.13 -1.52
CA PHE A 60 4.42 -6.38 -0.28
C PHE A 60 5.40 -5.23 -0.48
N LEU A 61 6.59 -5.51 -1.00
CA LEU A 61 7.65 -4.52 -1.20
C LEU A 61 7.28 -3.44 -2.24
N LEU A 62 6.56 -3.82 -3.30
CA LEU A 62 6.08 -2.89 -4.33
C LEU A 62 5.19 -1.80 -3.76
N ARG A 63 4.42 -2.05 -2.69
CA ARG A 63 3.60 -1.01 -2.04
C ARG A 63 4.46 0.12 -1.50
N PHE A 64 5.60 -0.20 -0.89
CA PHE A 64 6.54 0.80 -0.36
C PHE A 64 7.31 1.50 -1.48
N LEU A 65 7.74 0.77 -2.50
CA LEU A 65 8.41 1.33 -3.68
C LEU A 65 7.50 2.33 -4.42
N ARG A 66 6.24 1.98 -4.65
CA ARG A 66 5.26 2.85 -5.34
C ARG A 66 5.05 4.18 -4.61
N VAL A 67 4.81 4.14 -3.30
CA VAL A 67 4.64 5.37 -2.49
C VAL A 67 5.94 6.19 -2.44
N SER A 68 7.09 5.54 -2.54
CA SER A 68 8.41 6.19 -2.58
C SER A 68 8.86 6.57 -4.00
N LYS A 69 8.02 6.43 -5.03
CA LYS A 69 8.38 6.68 -6.44
C LYS A 69 9.67 5.95 -6.86
N PHE A 70 9.79 4.69 -6.44
CA PHE A 70 10.93 3.82 -6.70
C PHE A 70 12.27 4.33 -6.15
N ASN A 71 12.26 5.26 -5.18
CA ASN A 71 13.43 5.57 -4.37
C ASN A 71 13.62 4.49 -3.30
N THR A 72 14.64 3.63 -3.47
CA THR A 72 14.91 2.47 -2.61
C THR A 72 15.26 2.86 -1.18
N SER A 73 16.03 3.93 -0.97
CA SER A 73 16.37 4.44 0.37
C SER A 73 15.12 4.89 1.14
N ASN A 74 14.24 5.66 0.50
CA ASN A 74 12.96 6.06 1.10
C ASN A 74 12.04 4.87 1.36
N ALA A 75 11.99 3.90 0.45
CA ALA A 75 11.21 2.68 0.64
C ALA A 75 11.71 1.86 1.83
N PHE A 76 13.02 1.66 1.93
CA PHE A 76 13.67 0.98 3.05
C PHE A 76 13.31 1.63 4.40
N GLN A 77 13.48 2.95 4.51
CA GLN A 77 13.10 3.69 5.73
C GLN A 77 11.61 3.55 6.08
N ARG A 78 10.72 3.46 5.08
CA ARG A 78 9.28 3.23 5.31
C ARG A 78 9.00 1.80 5.79
N VAL A 79 9.70 0.81 5.26
CA VAL A 79 9.56 -0.60 5.69
C VAL A 79 10.00 -0.74 7.16
N LEU A 80 11.14 -0.15 7.54
CA LEU A 80 11.59 -0.17 8.94
C LEU A 80 10.56 0.47 9.89
N LYS A 81 10.02 1.64 9.52
CA LYS A 81 8.96 2.30 10.30
C LYS A 81 7.69 1.48 10.38
N TYR A 82 7.35 0.74 9.31
CA TYR A 82 6.21 -0.17 9.31
C TYR A 82 6.37 -1.26 10.38
N TYR A 83 7.54 -1.91 10.45
CA TYR A 83 7.79 -2.94 11.46
C TYR A 83 7.79 -2.38 12.89
N GLN A 84 8.42 -1.21 13.10
CA GLN A 84 8.37 -0.53 14.40
C GLN A 84 6.92 -0.25 14.86
N GLN A 85 6.06 0.21 13.94
CA GLN A 85 4.66 0.46 14.26
C GLN A 85 3.85 -0.83 14.38
N PHE A 86 4.21 -1.87 13.63
CA PHE A 86 3.54 -3.17 13.67
C PHE A 86 3.64 -3.76 15.07
N ASP A 87 4.81 -3.75 15.69
CA ASP A 87 4.99 -4.29 17.05
C ASP A 87 4.12 -3.56 18.07
N ILE A 88 4.10 -2.23 18.04
CA ILE A 88 3.25 -1.40 18.92
C ILE A 88 1.76 -1.72 18.70
N THR A 89 1.36 -1.83 17.44
CA THR A 89 -0.04 -2.04 17.07
C THR A 89 -0.49 -3.46 17.41
N LEU A 90 0.38 -4.46 17.19
CA LEU A 90 0.12 -5.85 17.52
C LEU A 90 -0.08 -6.01 19.03
N GLU A 91 0.74 -5.37 19.86
CA GLU A 91 0.58 -5.38 21.32
C GLU A 91 -0.74 -4.72 21.77
N ALA A 92 -1.17 -3.64 21.11
CA ALA A 92 -2.47 -3.03 21.37
C ALA A 92 -3.63 -3.95 20.93
N LEU A 93 -3.53 -4.57 19.76
CA LEU A 93 -4.58 -5.42 19.18
C LEU A 93 -4.70 -6.78 19.86
N LYS A 94 -3.61 -7.36 20.40
CA LYS A 94 -3.65 -8.60 21.20
C LYS A 94 -4.62 -8.49 22.39
N LYS A 95 -4.80 -7.28 22.93
CA LYS A 95 -5.71 -6.99 24.05
C LYS A 95 -7.16 -6.79 23.59
N VAL A 96 -7.39 -6.62 22.29
CA VAL A 96 -8.69 -6.39 21.69
C VAL A 96 -9.22 -7.71 21.14
N SER A 97 -10.20 -8.29 21.83
CA SER A 97 -11.02 -9.37 21.29
C SER A 97 -12.33 -8.78 20.78
N LEU A 98 -12.44 -8.64 19.47
CA LEU A 98 -13.67 -8.20 18.81
C LEU A 98 -14.08 -9.25 17.76
N PRO A 99 -15.22 -9.96 17.95
CA PRO A 99 -15.73 -10.86 16.93
C PRO A 99 -15.93 -10.13 15.62
N VAL A 100 -15.59 -10.77 14.50
CA VAL A 100 -15.68 -10.15 13.16
C VAL A 100 -17.09 -9.64 12.88
N GLN A 101 -18.14 -10.36 13.30
CA GLN A 101 -19.53 -9.90 13.12
C GLN A 101 -19.79 -8.58 13.85
N ARG A 102 -19.22 -8.43 15.05
CA ARG A 102 -19.34 -7.21 15.84
C ARG A 102 -18.54 -6.09 15.18
N ALA A 103 -17.31 -6.34 14.75
CA ALA A 103 -16.47 -5.39 14.01
C ALA A 103 -17.17 -4.86 12.74
N GLN A 104 -17.80 -5.74 11.97
CA GLN A 104 -18.55 -5.36 10.76
C GLN A 104 -19.82 -4.55 11.08
N SER A 105 -20.46 -4.80 12.22
CA SER A 105 -21.62 -4.03 12.67
C SER A 105 -21.25 -2.61 13.14
N VAL A 106 -19.96 -2.35 13.40
CA VAL A 106 -19.46 -1.05 13.81
C VAL A 106 -19.50 -0.10 12.61
N LYS A 107 -20.52 0.76 12.55
CA LYS A 107 -20.68 1.80 11.50
C LYS A 107 -19.70 2.98 11.62
N TYR A 108 -18.49 2.77 12.16
CA TYR A 108 -17.47 3.83 12.29
C TYR A 108 -16.41 3.79 11.19
N ILE A 109 -16.27 2.65 10.48
CA ILE A 109 -15.42 2.54 9.29
C ILE A 109 -16.32 2.46 8.07
N TRP A 110 -16.40 3.53 7.30
CA TRP A 110 -17.13 3.59 6.04
C TRP A 110 -16.15 3.74 4.89
N ILE A 111 -16.15 2.77 3.98
CA ILE A 111 -15.40 2.83 2.72
C ILE A 111 -16.42 3.16 1.63
N SER A 112 -16.13 4.18 0.84
CA SER A 112 -16.99 4.55 -0.29
C SER A 112 -17.04 3.41 -1.32
N PRO A 113 -18.22 3.06 -1.87
CA PRO A 113 -18.33 2.08 -2.94
C PRO A 113 -17.82 2.62 -4.30
N ARG A 114 -17.22 3.82 -4.31
CA ARG A 114 -16.77 4.55 -5.50
C ARG A 114 -15.44 5.23 -5.22
N ARG A 115 -14.58 5.25 -6.22
CA ARG A 115 -13.33 6.02 -6.19
C ARG A 115 -13.57 7.47 -6.62
N LEU A 116 -12.76 8.38 -6.11
CA LEU A 116 -12.68 9.75 -6.61
C LEU A 116 -11.96 9.80 -7.98
N LYS A 117 -12.07 10.93 -8.71
CA LYS A 117 -11.40 11.12 -10.02
C LYS A 117 -9.89 10.90 -10.01
N ASN A 118 -9.24 11.11 -8.86
CA ASN A 118 -7.82 10.85 -8.66
C ASN A 118 -7.51 9.38 -8.32
N ASN A 119 -8.49 8.47 -8.45
CA ASN A 119 -8.45 7.05 -8.09
C ASN A 119 -8.31 6.74 -6.59
N SER A 120 -8.40 7.72 -5.69
CA SER A 120 -8.45 7.44 -4.25
C SER A 120 -9.78 6.78 -3.87
N ALA A 121 -9.72 5.81 -2.95
CA ALA A 121 -10.86 5.11 -2.36
C ALA A 121 -11.23 5.70 -0.99
#